data_AF-A0A2R6PC93-F1
#
_entry.id   AF-A0A2R6PC93-F1
#
_cell.length_a   1.000
_cell.length_b   1.000
_cell.length_c   1.000
_cell.angle_alpha   90.00
_cell.angle_beta   90.00
_cell.angle_gamma   90.00
#
_symmetry.space_group_name_H-M   'P 1'
#
loop_
_entity.id
_entity.type
_entity.pdbx_description
1 polymer ?
#
loop_
_entity_poly.entity_id
_entity_poly.type
_entity_poly.pdbx_seq_one_letter_code
_entity_poly.pdbx_strand_id
1 'polypeptide(L)'
;MSTSSAPINGPNATARGLLAGMGFTLAIGLFAYNAGIITTPSQSPPAAGLNQVYGSPKDVQQAISELRAEFSDEKIISTDPDVLKTYGSSANSYHPAAPHSVVVHVRSTEDVVKVVNIARKYRVPIVPYSGATSLEGHFSGVAQRMFSMQSLSA
;
A
#
# COMPACT_ATOMS: atom_id res chain seq x y z
N MET A 1 79.16 -12.72 -32.58
CA MET A 1 78.50 -12.20 -31.37
C MET A 1 76.99 -12.19 -31.62
N SER A 2 76.24 -12.87 -30.74
CA SER A 2 74.78 -13.10 -30.80
C SER A 2 73.92 -11.84 -30.70
N THR A 3 72.70 -11.91 -31.25
CA THR A 3 71.36 -11.75 -30.60
C THR A 3 70.31 -11.64 -31.73
N SER A 4 69.38 -12.59 -31.90
CA SER A 4 68.12 -12.83 -31.17
C SER A 4 67.09 -11.69 -31.25
N SER A 5 66.02 -11.86 -32.05
CA SER A 5 64.61 -11.68 -31.62
C SER A 5 63.62 -11.89 -32.78
N ALA A 6 62.55 -12.63 -32.49
CA ALA A 6 61.36 -12.83 -33.33
C ALA A 6 60.19 -11.95 -32.81
N PRO A 7 58.94 -12.11 -33.30
CA PRO A 7 58.14 -11.11 -34.02
C PRO A 7 57.14 -10.34 -33.14
N ILE A 8 56.57 -9.23 -33.64
CA ILE A 8 55.41 -8.58 -33.01
C ILE A 8 54.21 -8.52 -33.97
N ASN A 9 53.13 -9.13 -33.48
CA ASN A 9 51.86 -9.45 -34.12
C ASN A 9 51.04 -8.21 -34.53
N GLY A 10 50.23 -8.37 -35.58
CA GLY A 10 49.29 -7.36 -36.08
C GLY A 10 48.10 -7.09 -35.15
N PRO A 11 47.29 -6.06 -35.44
CA PRO A 11 46.26 -5.54 -34.54
C PRO A 11 45.07 -6.49 -34.33
N ASN A 12 45.10 -7.12 -33.16
CA ASN A 12 44.07 -7.65 -32.25
C ASN A 12 42.59 -7.57 -32.69
N ALA A 13 41.97 -8.73 -32.91
CA ALA A 13 40.55 -8.97 -33.17
C ALA A 13 39.60 -8.68 -31.97
N THR A 14 40.07 -8.04 -30.91
CA THR A 14 39.35 -7.84 -29.64
C THR A 14 38.36 -6.67 -29.65
N ALA A 15 38.51 -5.70 -30.55
CA ALA A 15 37.64 -4.52 -30.59
C ALA A 15 36.26 -4.76 -31.26
N ARG A 16 36.08 -5.84 -32.02
CA ARG A 16 34.83 -6.11 -32.78
C ARG A 16 33.75 -6.85 -31.98
N GLY A 17 34.09 -7.45 -30.83
CA GLY A 17 33.14 -8.20 -30.00
C GLY A 17 32.31 -7.37 -29.03
N LEU A 18 32.76 -6.16 -28.67
CA LEU A 18 32.15 -5.38 -27.58
C LEU A 18 30.86 -4.66 -27.99
N LEU A 19 30.73 -4.26 -29.26
CA LEU A 19 29.54 -3.57 -29.79
C LEU A 19 28.34 -4.50 -30.02
N ALA A 20 28.58 -5.78 -30.30
CA ALA A 20 27.51 -6.77 -30.50
C ALA A 20 26.84 -7.21 -29.19
N GLY A 21 27.56 -7.17 -28.06
CA GLY A 21 27.03 -7.54 -26.75
C GLY A 21 26.04 -6.53 -26.15
N MET A 22 26.20 -5.24 -26.44
CA MET A 22 25.34 -4.18 -25.87
C MET A 22 23.94 -4.12 -26.49
N GLY A 23 23.79 -4.53 -27.75
CA GLY A 23 22.46 -4.59 -28.40
C GLY A 23 21.60 -5.73 -27.86
N PHE A 24 22.23 -6.85 -27.48
CA PHE A 24 21.54 -8.05 -27.00
C PHE A 24 20.96 -7.86 -25.60
N THR A 25 21.66 -7.17 -24.70
CA THR A 25 21.15 -6.88 -23.35
C THR A 25 20.00 -5.89 -23.33
N LEU A 26 20.03 -4.85 -24.18
CA LEU A 26 18.92 -3.90 -24.35
C LEU A 26 17.67 -4.57 -24.95
N ALA A 27 17.84 -5.44 -25.94
CA ALA A 27 16.72 -6.15 -26.56
C ALA A 27 16.04 -7.14 -25.59
N ILE A 28 16.82 -7.88 -24.78
CA ILE A 28 16.27 -8.76 -23.74
C ILE A 28 15.51 -7.96 -22.69
N GLY A 29 16.06 -6.83 -22.23
CA GLY A 29 15.39 -5.97 -21.26
C GLY A 29 14.05 -5.43 -21.78
N LEU A 30 14.02 -4.96 -23.03
CA LEU A 30 12.80 -4.43 -23.64
C LEU A 30 11.75 -5.52 -23.90
N PHE A 31 12.18 -6.71 -24.32
CA PHE A 31 11.30 -7.86 -24.47
C PHE A 31 10.72 -8.31 -23.12
N ALA A 32 11.57 -8.43 -22.10
CA ALA A 32 11.15 -8.83 -20.75
C ALA A 32 10.19 -7.81 -20.11
N TYR A 33 10.35 -6.51 -20.41
CA TYR A 33 9.40 -5.47 -20.01
C TYR A 33 8.04 -5.63 -20.71
N ASN A 34 8.02 -5.74 -22.04
CA ASN A 34 6.77 -5.88 -22.80
C ASN A 34 6.05 -7.22 -22.54
N ALA A 35 6.80 -8.29 -22.27
CA ALA A 35 6.27 -9.60 -21.91
C ALA A 35 5.83 -9.70 -20.43
N GLY A 36 5.98 -8.64 -19.64
CA GLY A 36 5.59 -8.62 -18.22
C GLY A 36 6.49 -9.44 -17.29
N ILE A 37 7.65 -9.89 -17.77
CA ILE A 37 8.64 -10.65 -17.00
C ILE A 37 9.37 -9.73 -16.00
N ILE A 38 9.55 -8.46 -16.36
CA ILE A 38 10.13 -7.43 -15.48
C ILE A 38 9.10 -6.31 -15.32
N THR A 39 8.50 -6.23 -14.14
CA THR A 39 7.63 -5.11 -13.72
C THR A 39 8.48 -4.03 -13.05
N THR A 40 8.24 -2.76 -13.39
CA THR A 40 8.85 -1.62 -12.68
C THR A 40 8.51 -1.68 -11.20
N PRO A 41 9.47 -1.43 -10.29
CA PRO A 41 9.16 -1.29 -8.88
C PRO A 41 8.09 -0.20 -8.73
N SER A 42 6.98 -0.56 -8.10
CA SER A 42 5.91 0.38 -7.75
C SER A 42 6.54 1.52 -6.94
N GLN A 43 6.66 2.70 -7.54
CA GLN A 43 7.07 3.88 -6.81
C GLN A 43 5.98 4.18 -5.80
N SER A 44 6.24 3.87 -4.54
CA SER A 44 5.48 4.43 -3.42
C SER A 44 5.47 5.94 -3.61
N PRO A 45 4.30 6.61 -3.63
CA PRO A 45 4.28 8.06 -3.67
C PRO A 45 5.15 8.59 -2.54
N PRO A 46 5.94 9.66 -2.76
CA PRO A 46 6.72 10.28 -1.70
C PRO A 46 5.77 10.53 -0.54
N ALA A 47 6.18 10.17 0.67
CA ALA A 47 5.39 10.34 1.89
C ALA A 47 4.97 11.82 2.00
N ALA A 48 3.83 12.14 1.42
CA ALA A 48 3.30 13.49 1.40
C ALA A 48 3.09 13.88 2.86
N GLY A 49 3.65 15.03 3.23
CA GLY A 49 4.02 15.38 4.60
C GLY A 49 2.93 15.17 5.65
N LEU A 50 3.36 15.15 6.91
CA LEU A 50 2.61 14.86 8.14
C LEU A 50 1.34 15.71 8.40
N ASN A 51 0.96 16.57 7.46
CA ASN A 51 -0.25 17.41 7.45
C ASN A 51 -1.30 16.88 6.45
N GLN A 52 -1.59 15.59 6.46
CA GLN A 52 -2.64 15.04 5.61
C GLN A 52 -4.00 15.06 6.32
N VAL A 53 -4.92 15.85 5.77
CA VAL A 53 -6.34 15.85 6.18
C VAL A 53 -6.97 14.52 5.74
N TYR A 54 -7.54 13.79 6.70
CA TYR A 54 -8.31 12.56 6.46
C TYR A 54 -9.61 12.84 5.68
N GLY A 55 -10.21 11.78 5.14
CA GLY A 55 -11.49 11.85 4.43
C GLY A 55 -12.60 12.39 5.32
N SER A 56 -13.54 13.11 4.69
CA SER A 56 -14.79 13.54 5.30
C SER A 56 -15.74 12.35 5.55
N PRO A 57 -16.83 12.53 6.33
CA PRO A 57 -17.85 11.48 6.47
C PRO A 57 -18.45 11.00 5.14
N LYS A 58 -18.51 11.88 4.14
CA LYS A 58 -18.96 11.53 2.79
C LYS A 58 -17.96 10.61 2.09
N ASP A 59 -16.65 10.86 2.26
CA ASP A 59 -15.61 10.01 1.69
C ASP A 59 -15.62 8.61 2.34
N VAL A 60 -15.91 8.53 3.64
CA VAL A 60 -16.12 7.24 4.33
C VAL A 60 -17.29 6.46 3.72
N GLN A 61 -18.43 7.12 3.46
CA GLN A 61 -19.57 6.48 2.81
C GLN A 61 -19.26 5.98 1.39
N GLN A 62 -18.48 6.74 0.63
CA GLN A 62 -18.01 6.34 -0.69
C GLN A 62 -17.06 5.14 -0.60
N ALA A 63 -16.14 5.13 0.36
CA ALA A 63 -15.27 3.99 0.62
C ALA A 63 -16.05 2.72 0.96
N ILE A 64 -17.08 2.80 1.82
CA ILE A 64 -17.94 1.65 2.16
C ILE A 64 -18.68 1.14 0.92
N SER A 65 -19.15 2.04 0.06
CA SER A 65 -19.84 1.68 -1.18
C SER A 65 -18.90 0.97 -2.16
N GLU A 66 -17.66 1.46 -2.31
CA GLU A 66 -16.65 0.83 -3.17
C GLU A 66 -16.19 -0.51 -2.62
N LEU A 67 -16.02 -0.65 -1.30
CA LEU A 67 -15.75 -1.94 -0.66
C LEU A 67 -16.85 -2.95 -1.00
N ARG A 68 -18.13 -2.57 -0.88
CA ARG A 68 -19.27 -3.47 -1.21
C ARG A 68 -19.31 -3.87 -2.68
N ALA A 69 -18.85 -3.01 -3.58
CA ALA A 69 -18.75 -3.35 -5.00
C ALA A 69 -17.56 -4.28 -5.30
N GLU A 70 -16.46 -4.13 -4.58
CA GLU A 70 -15.23 -4.91 -4.78
C GLU A 70 -15.33 -6.34 -4.21
N PHE A 71 -16.09 -6.54 -3.12
CA PHE A 71 -16.26 -7.84 -2.48
C PHE A 71 -17.66 -8.40 -2.74
N SER A 72 -17.73 -9.51 -3.49
CA SER A 72 -18.99 -10.16 -3.85
C SER A 72 -19.68 -10.91 -2.70
N ASP A 73 -18.95 -11.23 -1.62
CA ASP A 73 -19.51 -11.84 -0.42
C ASP A 73 -19.89 -10.77 0.59
N GLU A 74 -21.19 -10.56 0.78
CA GLU A 74 -21.72 -9.58 1.73
C GLU A 74 -21.25 -9.83 3.18
N LYS A 75 -20.89 -11.07 3.54
CA LYS A 75 -20.41 -11.40 4.89
C LYS A 75 -19.02 -10.84 5.20
N ILE A 76 -18.28 -10.40 4.17
CA ILE A 76 -16.96 -9.77 4.36
C ILE A 76 -17.11 -8.37 4.96
N ILE A 77 -18.19 -7.64 4.68
CA ILE A 77 -18.35 -6.24 5.08
C ILE A 77 -19.50 -6.11 6.07
N SER A 78 -19.18 -5.68 7.29
CA SER A 78 -20.17 -5.39 8.31
C SER A 78 -20.25 -3.90 8.64
N THR A 79 -21.48 -3.39 8.66
CA THR A 79 -21.84 -2.07 9.19
C THR A 79 -22.87 -2.19 10.31
N ASP A 80 -23.00 -3.38 10.91
CA ASP A 80 -23.89 -3.65 12.04
C ASP A 80 -23.36 -2.95 13.30
N PRO A 81 -24.16 -2.12 14.00
CA PRO A 81 -23.71 -1.39 15.19
C PRO A 81 -23.05 -2.25 16.27
N ASP A 82 -23.54 -3.48 16.49
CA ASP A 82 -23.00 -4.38 17.52
C ASP A 82 -21.64 -4.93 17.10
N VAL A 83 -21.47 -5.25 15.81
CA VAL A 83 -20.18 -5.66 15.24
C VAL A 83 -19.19 -4.49 15.32
N LEU A 84 -19.59 -3.29 14.89
CA LEU A 84 -18.75 -2.09 14.92
C LEU A 84 -18.26 -1.75 16.33
N LYS A 85 -19.12 -1.93 17.34
CA LYS A 85 -18.77 -1.75 18.76
C LYS A 85 -17.84 -2.85 19.25
N THR A 86 -18.12 -4.11 18.92
CA THR A 86 -17.32 -5.27 19.34
C THR A 86 -15.88 -5.17 18.84
N TYR A 87 -15.70 -4.79 17.58
CA TYR A 87 -14.36 -4.64 16.98
C TYR A 87 -13.71 -3.28 17.26
N GLY A 88 -14.47 -2.31 17.79
CA GLY A 88 -14.02 -0.95 18.08
C GLY A 88 -13.79 -0.63 19.56
N SER A 89 -14.07 -1.57 20.48
CA SER A 89 -13.91 -1.34 21.92
C SER A 89 -13.62 -2.63 22.68
N SER A 90 -13.08 -2.50 23.89
CA SER A 90 -12.82 -3.61 24.80
C SER A 90 -13.35 -3.30 26.19
N ALA A 91 -14.05 -4.24 26.82
CA ALA A 91 -14.44 -4.12 28.23
C ALA A 91 -13.24 -4.16 29.18
N ASN A 92 -12.09 -4.67 28.72
CA ASN A 92 -10.86 -4.78 29.51
C ASN A 92 -9.92 -3.58 29.35
N SER A 93 -10.32 -2.58 28.56
CA SER A 93 -9.53 -1.36 28.37
C SER A 93 -10.17 -0.18 29.09
N TYR A 94 -9.34 0.65 29.71
CA TYR A 94 -9.77 1.87 30.40
C TYR A 94 -9.71 3.11 29.51
N HIS A 95 -9.23 2.96 28.27
CA HIS A 95 -9.08 4.07 27.32
C HIS A 95 -10.40 4.41 26.64
N PRO A 96 -10.66 5.70 26.33
CA PRO A 96 -11.82 6.09 25.55
C PRO A 96 -11.84 5.37 24.18
N ALA A 97 -13.02 4.89 23.79
CA ALA A 97 -13.22 4.19 22.54
C ALA A 97 -14.50 4.69 21.84
N ALA A 98 -14.54 4.55 20.53
CA ALA A 98 -15.70 4.78 19.69
C ALA A 98 -15.88 3.59 18.73
N PRO A 99 -17.12 3.28 18.28
CA PRO A 99 -17.34 2.28 17.25
C PRO A 99 -16.62 2.64 15.94
N HIS A 100 -16.17 1.62 15.21
CA HIS A 100 -15.66 1.81 13.84
C HIS A 100 -16.80 2.17 12.87
N SER A 101 -16.48 2.69 11.68
CA SER A 101 -17.49 2.96 10.64
C SER A 101 -17.83 1.74 9.79
N VAL A 102 -16.88 0.81 9.64
CA VAL A 102 -17.00 -0.44 8.87
C VAL A 102 -16.00 -1.46 9.40
N VAL A 103 -16.37 -2.74 9.40
CA VAL A 103 -15.48 -3.87 9.65
C VAL A 103 -15.38 -4.71 8.39
N VAL A 104 -14.16 -5.08 8.00
CA VAL A 104 -13.88 -5.89 6.81
C VAL A 104 -13.13 -7.16 7.20
N HIS A 105 -13.75 -8.31 7.01
CA HIS A 105 -13.19 -9.64 7.31
C HIS A 105 -12.44 -10.21 6.10
N VAL A 106 -11.23 -9.69 5.86
CA VAL A 106 -10.33 -10.15 4.80
C VAL A 106 -9.91 -11.62 5.00
N ARG A 107 -9.73 -12.38 3.90
CA ARG A 107 -9.38 -13.81 3.92
C ARG A 107 -8.07 -14.13 3.23
N SER A 108 -7.50 -13.17 2.50
CA SER A 108 -6.27 -13.31 1.73
C SER A 108 -5.46 -12.02 1.75
N THR A 109 -4.19 -12.09 1.34
CA THR A 109 -3.33 -10.91 1.18
C THR A 109 -3.86 -10.00 0.07
N GLU A 110 -4.45 -10.58 -0.97
CA GLU A 110 -5.08 -9.87 -2.09
C GLU A 110 -6.25 -9.01 -1.59
N ASP A 111 -7.07 -9.53 -0.67
CA ASP A 111 -8.15 -8.76 -0.04
C ASP A 111 -7.59 -7.57 0.76
N VAL A 112 -6.49 -7.77 1.50
CA VAL A 112 -5.82 -6.69 2.23
C VAL A 112 -5.36 -5.60 1.28
N VAL A 113 -4.74 -5.97 0.14
CA VAL A 113 -4.29 -5.00 -0.87
C VAL A 113 -5.46 -4.18 -1.40
N LYS A 114 -6.61 -4.81 -1.69
CA LYS A 114 -7.83 -4.12 -2.13
C LYS A 114 -8.32 -3.11 -1.09
N VAL A 115 -8.44 -3.53 0.17
CA VAL A 115 -8.87 -2.66 1.28
C VAL A 115 -7.92 -1.48 1.45
N VAL A 116 -6.61 -1.72 1.46
CA VAL A 116 -5.59 -0.66 1.61
C VAL A 116 -5.66 0.34 0.46
N ASN A 117 -5.86 -0.12 -0.77
CA ASN A 117 -5.99 0.76 -1.93
C ASN A 117 -7.23 1.66 -1.85
N ILE A 118 -8.37 1.11 -1.45
CA ILE A 118 -9.62 1.88 -1.26
C ILE A 118 -9.46 2.87 -0.10
N ALA A 119 -8.94 2.44 1.04
CA ALA A 119 -8.71 3.30 2.20
C ALA A 119 -7.76 4.47 1.87
N ARG A 120 -6.68 4.18 1.13
CA ARG A 120 -5.74 5.20 0.64
C ARG A 120 -6.42 6.19 -0.30
N LYS A 121 -7.27 5.73 -1.23
CA LYS A 121 -8.01 6.57 -2.18
C LYS A 121 -8.90 7.59 -1.47
N TYR A 122 -9.61 7.17 -0.43
CA TYR A 122 -10.55 8.03 0.34
C TYR A 122 -9.93 8.65 1.61
N ARG A 123 -8.63 8.43 1.85
CA ARG A 123 -7.92 8.86 3.06
C ARG A 123 -8.63 8.43 4.35
N VAL A 124 -9.09 7.18 4.38
CA VAL A 124 -9.71 6.57 5.57
C VAL A 124 -8.63 5.81 6.34
N PRO A 125 -8.44 6.08 7.65
CA PRO A 125 -7.48 5.34 8.45
C PRO A 125 -7.93 3.88 8.63
N ILE A 126 -6.96 2.96 8.69
CA ILE A 126 -7.20 1.54 8.96
C ILE A 126 -6.72 1.22 10.37
N VAL A 127 -7.55 0.52 11.14
CA VAL A 127 -7.18 -0.09 12.42
C VAL A 127 -7.13 -1.60 12.22
N PRO A 128 -5.94 -2.24 12.25
CA PRO A 128 -5.86 -3.68 12.14
C PRO A 128 -6.39 -4.33 13.42
N TYR A 129 -7.08 -5.46 13.24
CA TYR A 129 -7.68 -6.22 14.33
C TYR A 129 -7.28 -7.69 14.25
N SER A 130 -7.03 -8.31 15.40
CA SER A 130 -6.68 -9.75 15.51
C SER A 130 -7.25 -10.32 16.82
N GLY A 131 -6.42 -10.84 17.73
CA GLY A 131 -6.89 -11.48 18.97
C GLY A 131 -7.55 -10.56 20.00
N ALA A 132 -7.47 -9.23 19.83
CA ALA A 132 -8.14 -8.23 20.68
C ALA A 132 -7.83 -8.31 22.19
N THR A 133 -6.68 -8.88 22.56
CA THR A 133 -6.25 -9.05 23.96
C THR A 133 -5.56 -7.82 24.54
N SER A 134 -5.45 -6.73 23.78
CA SER A 134 -4.82 -5.51 24.25
C SER A 134 -5.67 -4.82 25.32
N LEU A 135 -5.05 -4.46 26.45
CA LEU A 135 -5.66 -3.65 27.52
C LEU A 135 -5.52 -2.14 27.27
N GLU A 136 -4.61 -1.76 26.36
CA GLU A 136 -4.23 -0.38 26.09
C GLU A 136 -5.01 0.25 24.92
N GLY A 137 -6.06 -0.41 24.43
CA GLY A 137 -6.95 0.17 23.42
C GLY A 137 -6.38 0.27 22.00
N HIS A 138 -5.31 -0.47 21.66
CA HIS A 138 -4.64 -0.39 20.35
C HIS A 138 -5.55 -0.61 19.12
N PHE A 139 -6.64 -1.35 19.30
CA PHE A 139 -7.62 -1.62 18.24
C PHE A 139 -8.90 -0.80 18.37
N SER A 140 -9.00 0.05 19.40
CA SER A 140 -10.21 0.83 19.67
C SER A 140 -10.39 1.91 18.60
N GLY A 141 -11.64 2.15 18.21
CA GLY A 141 -11.96 3.28 17.33
C GLY A 141 -11.76 4.59 18.08
N VAL A 142 -11.29 5.61 17.37
CA VAL A 142 -11.08 6.95 17.93
C VAL A 142 -12.15 7.87 17.37
N ALA A 143 -12.91 8.52 18.24
CA ALA A 143 -13.84 9.56 17.81
C ALA A 143 -13.03 10.70 17.18
N GLN A 144 -13.26 10.96 15.89
CA GLN A 144 -12.71 12.18 15.30
C GLN A 144 -13.40 13.36 15.98
N ARG A 145 -12.61 14.24 16.59
CA ARG A 145 -13.12 15.54 17.03
C ARG A 145 -13.57 16.28 15.78
N MET A 146 -14.88 16.28 15.57
CA MET A 146 -15.53 17.22 14.68
C MET A 146 -15.20 18.59 15.26
N PHE A 147 -14.24 19.30 14.65
CA PHE A 147 -13.95 20.69 14.99
C PHE A 147 -15.21 21.48 14.68
N SER A 148 -16.09 21.60 15.69
CA SER A 148 -17.16 22.56 15.69
C SER A 148 -16.47 23.92 15.75
N MET A 149 -16.30 24.55 14.58
CA MET A 149 -16.10 25.98 14.48
C MET A 149 -17.39 26.61 15.03
N GLN A 150 -17.48 26.75 16.36
CA GLN A 150 -18.39 27.70 16.94
C GLN A 150 -17.89 29.07 16.49
N SER A 151 -18.56 29.63 15.48
CA SER A 151 -18.46 31.02 15.11
C SER A 151 -18.68 31.86 16.37
N LEU A 152 -17.60 32.38 16.94
CA LEU A 152 -17.65 33.48 17.89
C LEU A 152 -18.11 34.71 17.12
N SER A 153 -19.42 34.87 16.99
CA SER A 153 -20.04 36.17 16.70
C SER A 153 -20.01 36.97 18.00
N ALA A 154 -19.06 37.90 18.07
CA ALA A 154 -19.05 39.01 19.02
C ALA A 154 -20.14 40.03 18.65
#